data_AF-A0A7C7ANW7-F1
#
_entry.id   AF-A0A7C7ANW7-F1
#
_cell.length_a   1.000
_cell.length_b   1.000
_cell.length_c   1.000
_cell.angle_alpha   90.00
_cell.angle_beta   90.00
_cell.angle_gamma   90.00
#
_symmetry.space_group_name_H-M   'P 1'
#
loop_
_entity.id
_entity.type
_entity.pdbx_description
1 polymer ?
#
loop_
_entity_poly.entity_id
_entity_poly.type
_entity_poly.pdbx_seq_one_letter_code
_entity_poly.pdbx_strand_id
1 'polypeptide(L)' 'MKIKDEVIQAVRSLGYKGKVEIATASYHRLIVWVDDVRVGIYDLDKHTFVD' A
#
# COMPACT_ATOMS: atom_id res chain seq x y z
N MET A 1 11.31 6.27 -6.02
CA MET A 1 10.98 6.52 -4.60
C MET A 1 9.59 7.12 -4.35
N LYS A 2 9.01 7.91 -5.27
CA LYS A 2 7.69 8.55 -5.07
C LYS A 2 6.54 7.63 -4.66
N ILE A 3 6.43 6.45 -5.28
CA ILE A 3 5.29 5.55 -5.04
C ILE A 3 5.27 4.94 -3.63
N LYS A 4 6.46 4.73 -3.03
CA LYS A 4 6.54 4.17 -1.69
C LYS A 4 6.02 5.18 -0.66
N ASP A 5 6.39 6.45 -0.81
CA ASP A 5 5.94 7.52 0.07
C ASP A 5 4.43 7.75 -0.07
N GLU A 6 3.91 7.66 -1.29
CA GLU A 6 2.47 7.71 -1.58
C GLU A 6 1.70 6.58 -0.89
N VAL A 7 2.13 5.33 -1.05
CA VAL A 7 1.51 4.18 -0.39
C VAL A 7 1.57 4.33 1.14
N ILE A 8 2.71 4.79 1.68
CA ILE A 8 2.84 5.07 3.12
C ILE A 8 1.82 6.13 3.54
N GLN A 9 1.69 7.24 2.83
CA GLN A 9 0.71 8.29 3.14
C GLN A 9 -0.72 7.74 3.08
N ALA A 10 -1.07 6.95 2.07
CA ALA A 10 -2.40 6.34 1.95
C ALA A 10 -2.70 5.44 3.16
N VAL A 11 -1.74 4.59 3.55
CA VAL A 11 -1.85 3.74 4.76
C VAL A 11 -2.04 4.56 6.03
N ARG A 12 -1.31 5.68 6.18
CA ARG A 12 -1.46 6.58 7.34
C ARG A 12 -2.82 7.28 7.36
N SER A 13 -3.33 7.68 6.20
CA SER A 13 -4.67 8.29 6.07
C SER A 13 -5.80 7.32 6.44
N LEU A 14 -5.58 6.01 6.26
CA LEU A 14 -6.48 4.96 6.75
C LEU A 14 -6.37 4.72 8.27
N GLY A 15 -5.46 5.41 8.97
CA GLY A 15 -5.29 5.32 10.42
C GLY A 15 -4.30 4.25 10.89
N TYR A 16 -3.70 3.48 9.98
CA TYR A 16 -2.73 2.45 10.34
C TYR A 16 -1.43 3.08 10.86
N LYS A 17 -0.89 2.47 11.92
CA LYS A 17 0.38 2.82 12.51
C LYS A 17 1.28 1.59 12.54
N GLY A 18 2.42 1.64 11.86
CA GLY A 18 3.38 0.53 11.85
C GLY A 18 4.41 0.65 10.75
N LYS A 19 5.19 -0.42 10.56
CA LYS A 19 6.14 -0.56 9.46
C LYS A 19 5.36 -0.94 8.20
N VAL A 20 5.51 -0.15 7.14
CA VAL A 20 4.86 -0.44 5.85
C VAL A 20 5.78 -1.30 5.00
N GLU A 21 5.29 -2.46 4.62
CA GLU A 21 5.96 -3.37 3.68
C GLU A 21 5.13 -3.49 2.41
N ILE A 22 5.82 -3.52 1.27
CA ILE A 22 5.22 -3.50 -0.05
C ILE A 22 5.78 -4.66 -0.84
N ALA A 23 4.91 -5.55 -1.31
CA ALA A 23 5.25 -6.62 -2.22
C ALA A 23 4.59 -6.38 -3.58
N THR A 24 5.32 -6.59 -4.67
CA THR A 24 4.78 -6.44 -6.02
C THR A 24 3.79 -7.58 -6.30
N ALA A 25 2.57 -7.25 -6.73
CA ALA A 25 1.63 -8.20 -7.28
C ALA A 25 1.70 -8.19 -8.83
N SER A 26 0.87 -9.00 -9.47
CA SER A 26 0.65 -8.94 -10.91
C SER A 26 -0.02 -7.62 -11.33
N TYR A 27 0.32 -7.10 -12.52
CA TYR A 27 -0.35 -5.97 -13.19
C TYR A 27 -0.43 -4.68 -12.35
N HIS A 28 0.64 -3.87 -12.33
CA HIS A 28 0.66 -2.52 -11.73
C HIS A 28 -0.01 -2.43 -10.35
N ARG A 29 0.13 -3.48 -9.53
CA ARG A 29 -0.50 -3.58 -8.21
C ARG A 29 0.52 -3.94 -7.16
N LEU A 30 0.28 -3.43 -5.97
CA LEU A 30 1.13 -3.63 -4.81
C LEU A 30 0.30 -4.23 -3.67
N ILE A 31 0.78 -5.32 -3.08
CA ILE A 31 0.25 -5.83 -1.82
C ILE A 31 0.89 -5.03 -0.71
N VAL A 32 0.08 -4.41 0.13
CA VAL A 32 0.53 -3.54 1.21
C VAL A 32 0.27 -4.22 2.54
N TRP A 33 1.31 -4.28 3.36
CA TRP A 33 1.29 -4.82 4.71
C TRP A 33 1.68 -3.73 5.70
N VAL A 34 1.07 -3.77 6.88
CA VAL A 34 1.48 -2.99 8.04
C VAL A 34 1.76 -3.96 9.18
N ASP A 35 3.03 -4.02 9.57
CA ASP A 35 3.54 -5.08 10.45
C ASP A 35 3.11 -6.45 9.89
N ASP A 36 2.40 -7.28 10.66
CA ASP A 36 1.94 -8.61 10.22
C ASP A 36 0.52 -8.62 9.60
N VAL A 37 -0.07 -7.45 9.35
CA VAL A 37 -1.44 -7.30 8.84
C VAL A 37 -1.45 -6.89 7.37
N ARG A 38 -2.12 -7.66 6.52
CA ARG A 38 -2.39 -7.27 5.13
C ARG A 38 -3.43 -6.15 5.12
N VAL A 39 -3.03 -4.96 4.68
CA VAL A 39 -3.92 -3.79 4.59
C VAL A 39 -4.78 -3.84 3.34
N GLY A 40 -4.22 -4.29 2.22
CA GLY A 40 -4.98 -4.40 0.96
C GLY A 40 -4.09 -4.45 -0.28
N ILE A 41 -4.71 -4.21 -1.43
CA ILE A 41 -4.03 -4.08 -2.72
C ILE A 41 -4.13 -2.63 -3.17
N TYR A 42 -2.98 -2.01 -3.40
CA TYR A 42 -2.86 -0.66 -3.94
C TYR A 42 -2.65 -0.73 -5.46
N ASP A 43 -3.54 -0.10 -6.22
CA ASP A 43 -3.51 -0.05 -7.68
C ASP A 43 -2.74 1.19 -8.13
N LEU A 44 -1.65 0.98 -8.87
CA LEU A 44 -0.73 2.04 -9.30
C LEU A 44 -1.30 2.91 -10.42
N ASP A 45 -2.25 2.40 -11.20
CA ASP A 45 -2.88 3.18 -12.28
C ASP A 45 -3.96 4.10 -11.71
N LYS A 46 -4.68 3.62 -10.69
CA LYS A 46 -5.76 4.37 -10.02
C LYS A 46 -5.30 5.16 -8.80
N HIS A 47 -4.08 4.94 -8.32
CA HIS A 47 -3.52 5.56 -7.13
C HIS A 47 -4.42 5.39 -5.88
N THR A 48 -5.00 4.20 -5.71
CA THR A 48 -5.93 3.90 -4.60
C THR A 48 -5.95 2.42 -4.20
N PHE A 49 -6.50 2.11 -3.03
CA PHE A 49 -6.80 0.75 -2.61
C PHE A 49 -8.05 0.21 -3.31
N VAL A 50 -7.99 -1.04 -3.77
CA VAL A 50 -9.05 -1.68 -4.58
C VAL A 50 -9.59 -2.99 -3.98
N ASP A 51 -9.10 -3.37 -2.81
CA ASP A 51 -9.50 -4.54 -2.01
C ASP A 51 -9.69 -4.09 -0.56
#